data_AF-A0A5J4Y915-F1
#
_entry.id   AF-A0A5J4Y915-F1
#
_cell.length_a   1.000
_cell.length_b   1.000
_cell.length_c   1.000
_cell.angle_alpha   90.00
_cell.angle_beta   90.00
_cell.angle_gamma   90.00
#
_symmetry.space_group_name_H-M   'P 1'
#
loop_
_entity.id
_entity.type
_entity.pdbx_description
1 polymer ?
#
loop_
_entity_poly.entity_id
_entity_poly.type
_entity_poly.pdbx_seq_one_letter_code
_entity_poly.pdbx_strand_id
1 'polypeptide(L)'
;MPVAASPILKQHDLPLTDSSLSRERQVRGTRTRQSKVGRDSVVIQSAKQSYGLEQIVQAVSGAVEGLRDQLEALTILDETALTWPGLSLVLEDLEALVKLLSARACDAEEAAAQLQQDVTAAHAAADRASNDQLASSKQADISHKEAVNAKRELTVVKAELASAKAEGSKHKQRCDDLQSQNATMTLDLKHTQQSLSSTQVKLQVVEKTSTEQASQISTLREELHGSVAELDQVEARLHDKDAVLASLQQAAQVAQRQQAQDRDSIFAGNALRGQLEGQVSSLSRQVGELQEQAAGHAAEVRKLYDWRDVMKTVHNERLQELSNKHQQERDGLLAGISQRDVSIERLKSELASSHEQLDSQTQQLDSLKSSFAQQTAELHKAQSSVNQLQNQVLTAQSSHTRHLSEAAQLRQELRQLSSRLQLAESDQHHLEATCKQTTATAEAEWATKVAEAEKEGAVQQALAQGWQREVALLAPQLHHMQAQLAMHEKQDDNRKQGEDAHLRQQELIALRQQIENQAAELRKVTAEAASQQASSNYLIKHLQSQLQASQAEKDACIQATQKPLQDTGWTVQQATASVARVLKVMSESEAR
;
A
#
# COMPACT_ATOMS: atom_id res chain seq x y z
N MET A 1 73.79 -24.77 -24.50
CA MET A 1 73.75 -24.66 -25.98
C MET A 1 72.35 -24.18 -26.38
N PRO A 2 72.20 -23.27 -27.36
CA PRO A 2 71.59 -21.96 -27.15
C PRO A 2 70.25 -21.71 -27.86
N VAL A 3 69.52 -20.71 -27.34
CA VAL A 3 68.74 -19.63 -28.01
C VAL A 3 67.72 -19.99 -29.10
N ALA A 4 66.45 -19.61 -28.87
CA ALA A 4 65.57 -18.85 -29.81
C ALA A 4 64.18 -18.70 -29.15
N ALA A 5 63.74 -17.52 -28.72
CA ALA A 5 63.20 -16.39 -29.49
C ALA A 5 61.66 -16.46 -29.67
N SER A 6 60.99 -15.44 -29.14
CA SER A 6 59.57 -15.08 -29.31
C SER A 6 59.19 -14.75 -30.76
N PRO A 7 57.88 -14.68 -31.07
CA PRO A 7 57.26 -13.38 -31.41
C PRO A 7 55.85 -13.23 -30.79
N ILE A 8 55.40 -12.10 -30.22
CA ILE A 8 55.04 -10.78 -30.77
C ILE A 8 53.97 -10.77 -31.89
N LEU A 9 52.77 -10.34 -31.46
CA LEU A 9 51.69 -9.57 -32.13
C LEU A 9 51.15 -10.01 -33.50
N LYS A 10 49.83 -10.19 -33.55
CA LYS A 10 48.96 -9.53 -34.55
C LYS A 10 47.55 -9.31 -33.99
N GLN A 11 47.20 -8.02 -33.92
CA GLN A 11 45.87 -7.47 -33.74
C GLN A 11 44.96 -7.91 -34.89
N HIS A 12 43.68 -8.19 -34.60
CA HIS A 12 42.61 -8.09 -35.58
C HIS A 12 41.46 -7.30 -34.97
N ASP A 13 41.22 -6.16 -35.60
CA ASP A 13 40.13 -5.21 -35.40
C ASP A 13 38.90 -5.60 -36.25
N LEU A 14 37.72 -5.33 -35.66
CA LEU A 14 36.43 -4.93 -36.27
C LEU A 14 35.60 -5.97 -37.07
N PRO A 15 34.26 -5.77 -37.27
CA PRO A 15 33.48 -4.56 -36.99
C PRO A 15 32.15 -4.73 -36.20
N LEU A 16 31.71 -3.55 -35.75
CA LEU A 16 30.40 -3.13 -35.27
C LEU A 16 29.25 -3.50 -36.23
N THR A 17 28.09 -3.83 -35.66
CA THR A 17 26.80 -3.55 -36.30
C THR A 17 25.95 -2.66 -35.40
N ASP A 18 25.77 -1.43 -35.87
CA ASP A 18 24.71 -0.51 -35.51
C ASP A 18 23.33 -1.12 -35.79
N SER A 19 22.38 -0.88 -34.89
CA SER A 19 20.97 -0.70 -35.28
C SER A 19 20.33 0.35 -34.37
N SER A 20 20.52 1.58 -34.78
CA SER A 20 19.69 2.74 -34.54
C SER A 20 18.19 2.39 -34.61
N LEU A 21 17.40 2.88 -33.65
CA LEU A 21 16.06 3.40 -33.90
C LEU A 21 15.62 4.27 -32.72
N SER A 22 16.12 5.51 -32.72
CA SER A 22 15.46 6.65 -32.10
C SER A 22 14.19 6.94 -32.90
N ARG A 23 13.03 6.99 -32.23
CA ARG A 23 11.87 7.72 -32.75
C ARG A 23 11.19 8.50 -31.63
N GLU A 24 11.73 9.69 -31.48
CA GLU A 24 11.11 10.87 -30.91
C GLU A 24 9.83 11.21 -31.69
N ARG A 25 8.68 11.24 -31.02
CA ARG A 25 7.50 12.02 -31.44
C ARG A 25 6.86 12.67 -30.23
N GLN A 26 7.27 13.91 -30.04
CA GLN A 26 6.57 14.98 -29.36
C GLN A 26 5.28 15.31 -30.13
N VAL A 27 4.09 15.17 -29.51
CA VAL A 27 2.87 15.88 -29.95
C VAL A 27 2.09 16.34 -28.72
N ARG A 28 1.84 17.65 -28.71
CA ARG A 28 0.97 18.43 -27.82
C ARG A 28 -0.41 17.81 -27.62
N GLY A 29 -0.95 18.02 -26.41
CA GLY A 29 -2.27 17.56 -26.02
C GLY A 29 -3.45 18.34 -26.62
N THR A 30 -4.64 17.91 -26.25
CA THR A 30 -5.81 18.72 -25.84
C THR A 30 -7.01 17.79 -25.60
N ARG A 31 -7.92 18.28 -24.75
CA ARG A 31 -9.35 17.90 -24.62
C ARG A 31 -9.73 16.67 -23.79
N THR A 32 -10.02 16.98 -22.53
CA THR A 32 -11.31 16.72 -21.88
C THR A 32 -12.46 16.33 -22.84
N ARG A 33 -12.98 15.11 -22.66
CA ARG A 33 -14.38 14.77 -22.89
C ARG A 33 -14.88 13.82 -21.80
N GLN A 34 -15.92 14.27 -21.12
CA GLN A 34 -16.81 13.47 -20.29
C GLN A 34 -17.55 12.44 -21.16
N SER A 35 -17.57 11.19 -20.70
CA SER A 35 -18.59 10.17 -20.98
C SER A 35 -18.44 9.15 -19.85
N LYS A 36 -19.27 9.12 -18.81
CA LYS A 36 -20.65 8.61 -18.74
C LYS A 36 -20.83 7.26 -19.47
N VAL A 37 -21.26 6.28 -18.66
CA VAL A 37 -21.87 4.98 -18.99
C VAL A 37 -20.89 3.82 -19.21
N GLY A 38 -21.14 2.74 -18.44
CA GLY A 38 -20.69 1.38 -18.78
C GLY A 38 -19.83 0.73 -17.72
N ARG A 39 -20.44 0.19 -16.65
CA ARG A 39 -19.85 -0.91 -15.89
C ARG A 39 -19.88 -2.13 -16.80
N ASP A 40 -18.76 -2.45 -17.43
CA ASP A 40 -18.49 -3.80 -17.92
C ASP A 40 -17.09 -4.19 -17.43
N SER A 41 -17.06 -4.80 -16.25
CA SER A 41 -15.91 -5.55 -15.79
C SER A 41 -15.76 -6.77 -16.69
N VAL A 42 -14.96 -6.64 -17.74
CA VAL A 42 -14.40 -7.79 -18.47
C VAL A 42 -13.46 -8.50 -17.50
N VAL A 43 -14.05 -9.43 -16.75
CA VAL A 43 -13.34 -10.51 -16.08
C VAL A 43 -12.69 -11.32 -17.20
N ILE A 44 -11.37 -11.23 -17.31
CA ILE A 44 -10.59 -12.21 -18.06
C ILE A 44 -10.74 -13.52 -17.29
N GLN A 45 -11.77 -14.30 -17.63
CA GLN A 45 -11.87 -15.69 -17.28
C GLN A 45 -10.73 -16.41 -17.98
N SER A 46 -9.59 -16.54 -17.30
CA SER A 46 -8.66 -17.61 -17.62
C SER A 46 -9.44 -18.91 -17.41
N ALA A 47 -9.88 -19.54 -18.50
CA ALA A 47 -10.48 -20.87 -18.50
C ALA A 47 -9.41 -21.89 -18.08
N LYS A 48 -9.02 -21.88 -16.79
CA LYS A 48 -8.52 -23.06 -16.13
C LYS A 48 -9.72 -23.97 -16.03
N GLN A 49 -9.84 -24.90 -16.98
CA GLN A 49 -10.68 -26.08 -16.80
C GLN A 49 -10.14 -26.80 -15.57
N SER A 50 -10.67 -26.46 -14.40
CA SER A 50 -10.48 -27.25 -13.20
C SER A 50 -11.24 -28.54 -13.45
N TYR A 51 -10.52 -29.59 -13.82
CA TYR A 51 -11.10 -30.92 -13.88
C TYR A 51 -11.71 -31.22 -12.51
N GLY A 52 -13.01 -31.52 -12.51
CA GLY A 52 -13.71 -31.92 -11.28
C GLY A 52 -13.02 -33.14 -10.70
N LEU A 53 -13.09 -33.32 -9.38
CA LEU A 53 -12.49 -34.47 -8.72
C LEU A 53 -12.99 -35.79 -9.34
N GLU A 54 -14.27 -35.85 -9.72
CA GLU A 54 -14.84 -36.97 -10.50
C GLU A 54 -14.15 -37.20 -11.85
N GLN A 55 -13.84 -36.13 -12.59
CA GLN A 55 -13.17 -36.23 -13.89
C GLN A 55 -11.73 -36.75 -13.74
N ILE A 56 -11.06 -36.38 -12.65
CA ILE A 56 -9.72 -36.90 -12.33
C ILE A 56 -9.82 -38.37 -11.92
N VAL A 57 -10.78 -38.74 -11.08
CA VAL A 57 -11.02 -40.14 -10.68
C VAL A 57 -11.35 -41.00 -11.89
N GLN A 58 -12.20 -40.52 -12.80
CA GLN A 58 -12.58 -41.24 -14.01
C GLN A 58 -11.42 -41.37 -15.01
N ALA A 59 -10.57 -40.34 -15.14
CA ALA A 59 -9.36 -40.41 -15.96
C ALA A 59 -8.32 -41.38 -15.39
N VAL A 60 -8.13 -41.42 -14.07
CA VAL A 60 -7.20 -42.35 -13.41
C VAL A 60 -7.73 -43.78 -13.49
N SER A 61 -9.04 -44.00 -13.29
CA SER A 61 -9.67 -45.32 -13.45
C SER A 61 -9.49 -45.86 -14.87
N GLY A 62 -9.76 -45.04 -15.89
CA GLY A 62 -9.58 -45.43 -17.29
C GLY A 62 -8.11 -45.70 -17.66
N ALA A 63 -7.16 -45.00 -17.04
CA ALA A 63 -5.73 -45.27 -17.23
C ALA A 63 -5.30 -46.61 -16.60
N VAL A 64 -5.84 -46.96 -15.43
CA VAL A 64 -5.57 -48.25 -14.76
C VAL A 64 -6.19 -49.41 -15.54
N GLU A 65 -7.42 -49.26 -16.06
CA GLU A 65 -8.03 -50.24 -16.96
C GLU A 65 -7.24 -50.40 -18.26
N GLY A 66 -6.79 -49.31 -18.88
CA GLY A 66 -5.96 -49.37 -20.09
C GLY A 66 -4.61 -50.07 -19.87
N LEU A 67 -3.99 -49.89 -18.70
CA LEU A 67 -2.76 -50.62 -18.34
C LEU A 67 -3.04 -52.11 -18.11
N ARG A 68 -4.19 -52.45 -17.53
CA ARG A 68 -4.63 -53.84 -17.34
C ARG A 68 -4.85 -54.53 -18.67
N ASP A 69 -5.54 -53.90 -19.59
CA ASP A 69 -5.82 -54.43 -20.93
C ASP A 69 -4.51 -54.60 -21.74
N GLN A 70 -3.57 -53.66 -21.62
CA GLN A 70 -2.25 -53.77 -22.24
C GLN A 70 -1.42 -54.91 -21.64
N LEU A 71 -1.52 -55.12 -20.33
CA LEU A 71 -0.87 -56.24 -19.64
C LEU A 71 -1.51 -57.58 -20.00
N GLU A 72 -2.83 -57.64 -20.13
CA GLU A 72 -3.56 -58.82 -20.58
C GLU A 72 -3.23 -59.18 -22.04
N ALA A 73 -3.11 -58.17 -22.91
CA ALA A 73 -2.64 -58.35 -24.28
C ALA A 73 -1.18 -58.86 -24.33
N LEU A 74 -0.30 -58.35 -23.46
CA LEU A 74 1.08 -58.84 -23.34
C LEU A 74 1.15 -60.28 -22.83
N THR A 75 0.22 -60.70 -21.97
CA THR A 75 0.17 -62.08 -21.47
C THR A 75 -0.31 -63.10 -22.49
N ILE A 76 -1.05 -62.67 -23.51
CA ILE A 76 -1.40 -63.50 -24.67
C ILE A 76 -0.19 -63.66 -25.61
N LEU A 77 0.71 -62.68 -25.65
CA LEU A 77 1.91 -62.66 -26.50
C LEU A 77 3.13 -63.33 -25.85
N ASP A 78 3.24 -63.28 -24.53
CA ASP A 78 4.36 -63.83 -23.76
C ASP A 78 3.82 -64.39 -22.42
N GLU A 79 3.72 -65.72 -22.30
CA GLU A 79 3.13 -66.42 -21.13
C GLU A 79 3.85 -66.09 -19.80
N THR A 80 4.98 -65.38 -19.84
CA THR A 80 5.79 -65.02 -18.68
C THR A 80 5.39 -63.69 -18.01
N ALA A 81 4.66 -62.80 -18.70
CA ALA A 81 4.36 -61.45 -18.20
C ALA A 81 3.51 -61.42 -16.90
N LEU A 82 2.67 -62.44 -16.67
CA LEU A 82 1.88 -62.58 -15.42
C LEU A 82 2.68 -63.13 -14.23
N THR A 83 3.89 -63.66 -14.47
CA THR A 83 4.72 -64.26 -13.43
C THR A 83 5.74 -63.29 -12.84
N TRP A 84 5.74 -62.02 -13.28
CA TRP A 84 6.62 -61.00 -12.72
C TRP A 84 6.27 -60.74 -11.25
N PRO A 85 7.17 -61.07 -10.31
CA PRO A 85 6.90 -60.90 -8.89
C PRO A 85 6.64 -59.42 -8.58
N GLY A 86 5.46 -59.10 -8.06
CA GLY A 86 5.07 -57.75 -7.65
C GLY A 86 4.18 -56.98 -8.62
N LEU A 87 3.99 -57.45 -9.86
CA LEU A 87 3.11 -56.75 -10.82
C LEU A 87 1.63 -56.84 -10.42
N SER A 88 1.20 -58.01 -9.92
CA SER A 88 -0.15 -58.19 -9.36
C SER A 88 -0.39 -57.27 -8.15
N LEU A 89 0.63 -57.10 -7.31
CA LEU A 89 0.58 -56.22 -6.15
C LEU A 89 0.45 -54.75 -6.55
N VAL A 90 1.18 -54.31 -7.58
CA VAL A 90 1.07 -52.93 -8.09
C VAL A 90 -0.31 -52.65 -8.69
N LEU A 91 -0.92 -53.62 -9.38
CA LEU A 91 -2.28 -53.48 -9.89
C LEU A 91 -3.31 -53.45 -8.76
N GLU A 92 -3.16 -54.30 -7.74
CA GLU A 92 -4.01 -54.29 -6.54
C GLU A 92 -3.88 -52.96 -5.75
N ASP A 93 -2.67 -52.43 -5.60
CA ASP A 93 -2.41 -51.16 -4.93
C ASP A 93 -3.00 -49.98 -5.72
N LEU A 94 -2.88 -49.97 -7.04
CA LEU A 94 -3.49 -48.95 -7.89
C LEU A 94 -5.02 -49.00 -7.84
N GLU A 95 -5.60 -50.19 -7.83
CA GLU A 95 -7.06 -50.37 -7.70
C GLU A 95 -7.57 -49.94 -6.31
N ALA A 96 -6.79 -50.22 -5.25
CA ALA A 96 -7.08 -49.75 -3.89
C ALA A 96 -7.00 -48.21 -3.80
N LEU A 97 -6.05 -47.59 -4.50
CA LEU A 97 -5.87 -46.14 -4.55
C LEU A 97 -7.01 -45.46 -5.31
N VAL A 98 -7.49 -46.06 -6.41
CA VAL A 98 -8.70 -45.61 -7.12
C VAL A 98 -9.93 -45.70 -6.21
N LYS A 99 -10.12 -46.81 -5.48
CA LYS A 99 -11.23 -46.96 -4.52
C LYS A 99 -11.18 -45.91 -3.40
N LEU A 100 -9.99 -45.60 -2.88
CA LEU A 100 -9.79 -44.54 -1.89
C LEU A 100 -10.11 -43.14 -2.43
N LEU A 101 -9.70 -42.85 -3.67
CA LEU A 101 -9.98 -41.57 -4.31
C LEU A 101 -11.48 -41.41 -4.62
N SER A 102 -12.16 -42.48 -5.04
CA SER A 102 -13.61 -42.49 -5.25
C SER A 102 -14.40 -42.29 -3.95
N ALA A 103 -14.00 -42.96 -2.87
CA ALA A 103 -14.62 -42.77 -1.55
C ALA A 103 -14.46 -41.32 -1.06
N ARG A 104 -13.25 -40.77 -1.21
CA ARG A 104 -12.96 -39.38 -0.82
C ARG A 104 -13.66 -38.35 -1.69
N ALA A 105 -13.94 -38.67 -2.95
CA ALA A 105 -14.75 -37.82 -3.82
C ALA A 105 -16.21 -37.80 -3.40
N CYS A 106 -16.75 -38.96 -3.01
CA CYS A 106 -18.10 -39.07 -2.48
C CYS A 106 -18.25 -38.28 -1.15
N ASP A 107 -17.29 -38.41 -0.23
CA ASP A 107 -17.28 -37.66 1.03
C ASP A 107 -17.17 -36.13 0.80
N ALA A 108 -16.42 -35.71 -0.23
CA ALA A 108 -16.26 -34.30 -0.58
C ALA A 108 -17.52 -33.71 -1.22
N GLU A 109 -18.26 -34.48 -2.02
CA GLU A 109 -19.57 -34.05 -2.53
C GLU A 109 -20.64 -34.00 -1.44
N GLU A 110 -20.65 -34.95 -0.52
CA GLU A 110 -21.58 -34.95 0.61
C GLU A 110 -21.31 -33.76 1.55
N ALA A 111 -20.04 -33.43 1.81
CA ALA A 111 -19.64 -32.24 2.54
C ALA A 111 -20.01 -30.94 1.81
N ALA A 112 -19.89 -30.89 0.48
CA ALA A 112 -20.29 -29.73 -0.32
C ALA A 112 -21.81 -29.54 -0.36
N ALA A 113 -22.58 -30.63 -0.46
CA ALA A 113 -24.04 -30.63 -0.40
C ALA A 113 -24.55 -30.15 0.97
N GLN A 114 -23.91 -30.58 2.06
CA GLN A 114 -24.23 -30.12 3.41
C GLN A 114 -23.97 -28.61 3.58
N LEU A 115 -22.85 -28.11 3.04
CA LEU A 115 -22.50 -26.69 3.10
C LEU A 115 -23.46 -25.83 2.26
N GLN A 116 -23.96 -26.36 1.14
CA GLN A 116 -24.95 -25.68 0.30
C GLN A 116 -26.36 -25.71 0.93
N GLN A 117 -26.68 -26.75 1.70
CA GLN A 117 -27.89 -26.83 2.50
C GLN A 117 -27.87 -25.84 3.69
N ASP A 118 -26.71 -25.66 4.33
CA ASP A 118 -26.54 -24.70 5.43
C ASP A 118 -26.58 -23.25 4.93
N VAL A 119 -26.03 -22.96 3.75
CA VAL A 119 -26.09 -21.63 3.12
C VAL A 119 -27.51 -21.27 2.67
N THR A 120 -28.28 -22.24 2.16
CA THR A 120 -29.68 -22.02 1.77
C THR A 120 -30.61 -21.90 2.99
N ALA A 121 -30.34 -22.64 4.08
CA ALA A 121 -31.02 -22.46 5.35
C ALA A 121 -30.73 -21.08 5.99
N ALA A 122 -29.49 -20.58 5.88
CA ALA A 122 -29.10 -19.25 6.35
C ALA A 122 -29.73 -18.12 5.52
N HIS A 123 -29.88 -18.28 4.20
CA HIS A 123 -30.61 -17.32 3.36
C HIS A 123 -32.12 -17.32 3.62
N ALA A 124 -32.74 -18.48 3.82
CA ALA A 124 -34.16 -18.57 4.19
C ALA A 124 -34.47 -17.99 5.59
N ALA A 125 -33.49 -17.99 6.50
CA ALA A 125 -33.59 -17.33 7.80
C ALA A 125 -33.42 -15.80 7.70
N ALA A 126 -32.58 -15.32 6.79
CA ALA A 126 -32.39 -13.89 6.52
C ALA A 126 -33.63 -13.24 5.85
N ASP A 127 -34.30 -13.96 4.95
CA ASP A 127 -35.50 -13.46 4.28
C ASP A 127 -36.74 -13.41 5.20
N ARG A 128 -36.81 -14.27 6.23
CA ARG A 128 -37.86 -14.18 7.27
C ARG A 128 -37.62 -13.02 8.24
N ALA A 129 -36.37 -12.61 8.46
CA ALA A 129 -36.05 -11.48 9.33
C ALA A 129 -36.32 -10.11 8.68
N SER A 130 -36.48 -10.06 7.35
CA SER A 130 -36.73 -8.81 6.61
C SER A 130 -38.22 -8.42 6.52
N ASN A 131 -39.17 -9.25 6.96
CA ASN A 131 -40.60 -9.02 6.72
C ASN A 131 -41.44 -8.60 7.95
N ASP A 132 -40.83 -8.50 9.15
CA ASP A 132 -41.55 -8.22 10.42
C ASP A 132 -41.23 -6.86 11.07
N GLN A 133 -40.83 -5.84 10.29
CA GLN A 133 -40.65 -4.47 10.79
C GLN A 133 -41.80 -3.54 10.40
N LEU A 134 -42.98 -3.77 10.99
CA LEU A 134 -44.06 -2.78 11.05
C LEU A 134 -44.83 -2.82 12.38
N ALA A 135 -44.16 -2.54 13.50
CA ALA A 135 -44.84 -2.21 14.76
C ALA A 135 -43.97 -1.26 15.62
N SER A 136 -44.31 0.02 15.60
CA SER A 136 -43.59 1.11 16.25
C SER A 136 -43.86 1.24 17.75
N SER A 137 -42.85 1.74 18.47
CA SER A 137 -42.92 2.52 19.73
C SER A 137 -42.49 1.84 21.04
N LYS A 138 -42.30 0.51 21.10
CA LYS A 138 -41.48 -0.13 22.16
C LYS A 138 -40.05 -0.50 21.72
N GLN A 139 -39.74 -0.22 20.46
CA GLN A 139 -38.48 -0.59 19.80
C GLN A 139 -37.27 0.20 20.28
N ALA A 140 -37.41 1.42 20.83
CA ALA A 140 -36.25 2.25 21.18
C ALA A 140 -35.44 1.69 22.37
N ASP A 141 -36.10 1.12 23.38
CA ASP A 141 -35.42 0.52 24.54
C ASP A 141 -34.86 -0.88 24.24
N ILE A 142 -35.51 -1.62 23.34
CA ILE A 142 -35.02 -2.90 22.85
C ILE A 142 -33.83 -2.68 21.90
N SER A 143 -33.89 -1.68 21.01
CA SER A 143 -32.77 -1.27 20.14
C SER A 143 -31.54 -0.85 20.94
N HIS A 144 -31.74 -0.19 22.09
CA HIS A 144 -30.61 0.20 22.92
C HIS A 144 -30.00 -1.01 23.65
N LYS A 145 -30.82 -1.94 24.16
CA LYS A 145 -30.34 -3.22 24.72
C LYS A 145 -29.69 -4.11 23.67
N GLU A 146 -30.22 -4.16 22.45
CA GLU A 146 -29.66 -4.87 21.31
C GLU A 146 -28.37 -4.21 20.83
N ALA A 147 -28.26 -2.88 20.82
CA ALA A 147 -27.00 -2.19 20.51
C ALA A 147 -25.94 -2.43 21.60
N VAL A 148 -26.33 -2.52 22.86
CA VAL A 148 -25.41 -2.86 23.97
C VAL A 148 -25.00 -4.33 23.91
N ASN A 149 -25.92 -5.25 23.60
CA ASN A 149 -25.60 -6.66 23.38
C ASN A 149 -24.75 -6.87 22.14
N ALA A 150 -25.07 -6.23 21.01
CA ALA A 150 -24.26 -6.26 19.80
C ALA A 150 -22.86 -5.69 20.04
N LYS A 151 -22.72 -4.66 20.89
CA LYS A 151 -21.40 -4.15 21.30
C LYS A 151 -20.64 -5.15 22.17
N ARG A 152 -21.32 -5.88 23.06
CA ARG A 152 -20.71 -6.96 23.87
C ARG A 152 -20.30 -8.15 22.99
N GLU A 153 -21.17 -8.58 22.09
CA GLU A 153 -20.88 -9.63 21.10
C GLU A 153 -19.72 -9.20 20.20
N LEU A 154 -19.67 -7.95 19.75
CA LEU A 154 -18.56 -7.45 18.96
C LEU A 154 -17.24 -7.39 19.74
N THR A 155 -17.28 -7.16 21.06
CA THR A 155 -16.09 -7.30 21.91
C THR A 155 -15.66 -8.75 22.11
N VAL A 156 -16.61 -9.68 22.24
CA VAL A 156 -16.34 -11.12 22.33
C VAL A 156 -15.75 -11.62 21.01
N VAL A 157 -16.37 -11.30 19.88
CA VAL A 157 -15.89 -11.65 18.54
C VAL A 157 -14.53 -11.01 18.26
N LYS A 158 -14.25 -9.80 18.74
CA LYS A 158 -12.90 -9.21 18.67
C LYS A 158 -11.87 -9.98 19.49
N ALA A 159 -12.25 -10.43 20.69
CA ALA A 159 -11.38 -11.22 21.55
C ALA A 159 -11.13 -12.61 20.95
N GLU A 160 -12.15 -13.26 20.40
CA GLU A 160 -12.06 -14.54 19.68
C GLU A 160 -11.23 -14.39 18.41
N LEU A 161 -11.39 -13.31 17.64
CA LEU A 161 -10.57 -13.02 16.46
C LEU A 161 -9.10 -12.79 16.84
N ALA A 162 -8.84 -12.10 17.97
CA ALA A 162 -7.48 -11.93 18.48
C ALA A 162 -6.89 -13.28 18.94
N SER A 163 -7.69 -14.12 19.59
CA SER A 163 -7.30 -15.48 19.98
C SER A 163 -7.00 -16.36 18.76
N ALA A 164 -7.88 -16.36 17.75
CA ALA A 164 -7.71 -17.10 16.51
C ALA A 164 -6.50 -16.62 15.71
N LYS A 165 -6.19 -15.31 15.74
CA LYS A 165 -4.93 -14.79 15.15
C LYS A 165 -3.70 -15.26 15.91
N ALA A 166 -3.76 -15.33 17.24
CA ALA A 166 -2.67 -15.86 18.05
C ALA A 166 -2.46 -17.35 17.78
N GLU A 167 -3.53 -18.15 17.70
CA GLU A 167 -3.46 -19.56 17.31
C GLU A 167 -2.95 -19.74 15.88
N GLY A 168 -3.42 -18.92 14.93
CA GLY A 168 -2.91 -18.90 13.56
C GLY A 168 -1.40 -18.62 13.49
N SER A 169 -0.89 -17.72 14.33
CA SER A 169 0.55 -17.46 14.43
C SER A 169 1.33 -18.65 15.00
N LYS A 170 0.78 -19.36 16.00
CA LYS A 170 1.37 -20.59 16.55
C LYS A 170 1.37 -21.72 15.51
N HIS A 171 0.29 -21.87 14.76
CA HIS A 171 0.21 -22.87 13.68
C HIS A 171 1.20 -22.57 12.57
N LYS A 172 1.35 -21.30 12.18
CA LYS A 172 2.36 -20.90 11.21
C LYS A 172 3.78 -21.23 11.69
N GLN A 173 4.11 -20.87 12.93
CA GLN A 173 5.39 -21.22 13.54
C GLN A 173 5.62 -22.74 13.55
N ARG A 174 4.61 -23.52 13.92
CA ARG A 174 4.70 -24.99 13.90
C ARG A 174 4.89 -25.54 12.49
N CYS A 175 4.27 -24.94 11.46
CA CYS A 175 4.50 -25.30 10.07
C CYS A 175 5.93 -24.99 9.63
N ASP A 176 6.46 -23.82 10.00
CA ASP A 176 7.84 -23.43 9.70
C ASP A 176 8.85 -24.38 10.39
N ASP A 177 8.59 -24.75 11.66
CA ASP A 177 9.39 -25.72 12.41
C ASP A 177 9.35 -27.11 11.77
N LEU A 178 8.16 -27.60 11.39
CA LEU A 178 8.01 -28.88 10.70
C LEU A 178 8.68 -28.86 9.32
N GLN A 179 8.63 -27.74 8.60
CA GLN A 179 9.30 -27.60 7.31
C GLN A 179 10.82 -27.63 7.46
N SER A 180 11.37 -26.97 8.48
CA SER A 180 12.79 -27.04 8.85
C SER A 180 13.21 -28.46 9.23
N GLN A 181 12.39 -29.16 10.02
CA GLN A 181 12.62 -30.54 10.39
C GLN A 181 12.60 -31.47 9.16
N ASN A 182 11.69 -31.24 8.21
CA ASN A 182 11.59 -32.01 6.97
C ASN A 182 12.81 -31.78 6.06
N ALA A 183 13.30 -30.54 5.97
CA ALA A 183 14.52 -30.21 5.25
C ALA A 183 15.74 -30.93 5.87
N THR A 184 15.82 -30.97 7.20
CA THR A 184 16.87 -31.67 7.93
C THR A 184 16.81 -33.18 7.68
N MET A 185 15.64 -33.80 7.84
CA MET A 185 15.45 -35.23 7.53
C MET A 185 15.76 -35.58 6.07
N THR A 186 15.49 -34.67 5.13
CA THR A 186 15.84 -34.86 3.72
C THR A 186 17.35 -34.86 3.49
N LEU A 187 18.10 -34.00 4.21
CA LEU A 187 19.56 -34.01 4.17
C LEU A 187 20.14 -35.27 4.79
N ASP A 188 19.60 -35.72 5.92
CA ASP A 188 20.01 -36.96 6.58
C ASP A 188 19.73 -38.19 5.69
N LEU A 189 18.58 -38.22 4.99
CA LEU A 189 18.27 -39.26 4.00
C LEU A 189 19.27 -39.26 2.84
N LYS A 190 19.64 -38.09 2.31
CA LYS A 190 20.68 -38.00 1.27
C LYS A 190 22.04 -38.48 1.76
N HIS A 191 22.42 -38.11 2.99
CA HIS A 191 23.68 -38.53 3.59
C HIS A 191 23.71 -40.05 3.82
N THR A 192 22.64 -40.62 4.37
CA THR A 192 22.53 -42.07 4.56
C THR A 192 22.52 -42.82 3.23
N GLN A 193 21.87 -42.29 2.19
CA GLN A 193 21.90 -42.88 0.85
C GLN A 193 23.29 -42.82 0.20
N GLN A 194 24.04 -41.73 0.38
CA GLN A 194 25.44 -41.64 -0.04
C GLN A 194 26.35 -42.59 0.75
N SER A 195 26.11 -42.75 2.05
CA SER A 195 26.83 -43.73 2.87
C SER A 195 26.53 -45.15 2.40
N LEU A 196 25.27 -45.45 2.07
CA LEU A 196 24.84 -46.76 1.58
C LEU A 196 25.51 -47.10 0.25
N SER A 197 25.50 -46.17 -0.73
CA SER A 197 26.16 -46.37 -2.02
C SER A 197 27.68 -46.54 -1.87
N SER A 198 28.32 -45.77 -0.97
CA SER A 198 29.73 -45.95 -0.62
C SER A 198 30.01 -47.34 -0.02
N THR A 199 29.17 -47.81 0.90
CA THR A 199 29.31 -49.16 1.45
C THR A 199 29.08 -50.25 0.42
N GLN A 200 28.14 -50.06 -0.52
CA GLN A 200 27.87 -51.00 -1.60
C GLN A 200 29.05 -51.12 -2.56
N VAL A 201 29.70 -50.01 -2.92
CA VAL A 201 30.93 -50.01 -3.72
C VAL A 201 32.05 -50.74 -2.98
N LYS A 202 32.23 -50.49 -1.67
CA LYS A 202 33.22 -51.22 -0.85
C LYS A 202 32.93 -52.73 -0.83
N LEU A 203 31.68 -53.13 -0.73
CA LEU A 203 31.26 -54.53 -0.72
C LEU A 203 31.55 -55.21 -2.07
N GLN A 204 31.26 -54.53 -3.18
CA GLN A 204 31.63 -55.02 -4.53
C GLN A 204 33.13 -55.17 -4.72
N VAL A 205 33.94 -54.26 -4.16
CA VAL A 205 35.41 -54.40 -4.18
C VAL A 205 35.84 -55.62 -3.38
N VAL A 206 35.29 -55.83 -2.19
CA VAL A 206 35.58 -57.02 -1.36
C VAL A 206 35.19 -58.30 -2.10
N GLU A 207 34.01 -58.36 -2.71
CA GLU A 207 33.57 -59.50 -3.52
C GLU A 207 34.53 -59.79 -4.68
N LYS A 208 34.93 -58.77 -5.44
CA LYS A 208 35.91 -58.94 -6.52
C LYS A 208 37.24 -59.47 -6.01
N THR A 209 37.77 -58.89 -4.93
CA THR A 209 39.04 -59.36 -4.34
C THR A 209 38.92 -60.79 -3.80
N SER A 210 37.78 -61.17 -3.25
CA SER A 210 37.50 -62.53 -2.78
C SER A 210 37.46 -63.52 -3.94
N THR A 211 36.81 -63.17 -5.05
CA THR A 211 36.78 -64.02 -6.26
C THR A 211 38.16 -64.18 -6.89
N GLU A 212 38.98 -63.13 -6.87
CA GLU A 212 40.36 -63.16 -7.36
C GLU A 212 41.28 -63.99 -6.44
N GLN A 213 41.09 -63.89 -5.11
CA GLN A 213 41.78 -64.77 -4.17
C GLN A 213 41.37 -66.24 -4.35
N ALA A 214 40.09 -66.51 -4.60
CA ALA A 214 39.60 -67.86 -4.84
C ALA A 214 40.19 -68.47 -6.12
N SER A 215 40.33 -67.70 -7.20
CA SER A 215 40.97 -68.17 -8.43
C SER A 215 42.46 -68.44 -8.22
N GLN A 216 43.18 -67.56 -7.51
CA GLN A 216 44.59 -67.77 -7.14
C GLN A 216 44.77 -69.04 -6.31
N ILE A 217 43.91 -69.27 -5.30
CA ILE A 217 43.93 -70.51 -4.49
C ILE A 217 43.68 -71.74 -5.36
N SER A 218 42.79 -71.66 -6.35
CA SER A 218 42.55 -72.76 -7.29
C SER A 218 43.79 -73.09 -8.12
N THR A 219 44.45 -72.08 -8.69
CA THR A 219 45.68 -72.27 -9.46
C THR A 219 46.80 -72.86 -8.61
N LEU A 220 47.01 -72.35 -7.38
CA LEU A 220 48.01 -72.90 -6.46
C LEU A 220 47.69 -74.36 -6.07
N ARG A 221 46.42 -74.73 -5.94
CA ARG A 221 46.03 -76.13 -5.72
C ARG A 221 46.38 -77.00 -6.91
N GLU A 222 46.13 -76.55 -8.14
CA GLU A 222 46.49 -77.30 -9.36
C GLU A 222 48.01 -77.48 -9.48
N GLU A 223 48.79 -76.43 -9.24
CA GLU A 223 50.25 -76.48 -9.21
C GLU A 223 50.78 -77.45 -8.14
N LEU A 224 50.17 -77.46 -6.95
CA LEU A 224 50.52 -78.38 -5.88
C LEU A 224 50.21 -79.83 -6.26
N HIS A 225 49.04 -80.11 -6.87
CA HIS A 225 48.70 -81.44 -7.35
C HIS A 225 49.66 -81.91 -8.45
N GLY A 226 50.04 -81.02 -9.36
CA GLY A 226 51.06 -81.31 -10.37
C GLY A 226 52.41 -81.68 -9.74
N SER A 227 52.85 -80.90 -8.75
CA SER A 227 54.11 -81.14 -8.04
C SER A 227 54.09 -82.46 -7.25
N VAL A 228 52.95 -82.82 -6.64
CA VAL A 228 52.78 -84.11 -5.94
C VAL A 228 52.86 -85.27 -6.93
N ALA A 229 52.22 -85.17 -8.11
CA ALA A 229 52.31 -86.21 -9.14
C ALA A 229 53.73 -86.39 -9.69
N GLU A 230 54.50 -85.31 -9.82
CA GLU A 230 55.92 -85.38 -10.18
C GLU A 230 56.75 -86.08 -9.10
N LEU A 231 56.48 -85.81 -7.82
CA LEU A 231 57.13 -86.49 -6.70
C LEU A 231 56.82 -87.99 -6.69
N ASP A 232 55.57 -88.39 -6.88
CA ASP A 232 55.17 -89.80 -7.00
C ASP A 232 55.91 -90.50 -8.16
N GLN A 233 56.11 -89.79 -9.27
CA GLN A 233 56.86 -90.32 -10.42
C GLN A 233 58.36 -90.47 -10.10
N VAL A 234 58.95 -89.55 -9.35
CA VAL A 234 60.34 -89.66 -8.89
C VAL A 234 60.50 -90.81 -7.88
N GLU A 235 59.55 -90.98 -6.97
CA GLU A 235 59.54 -92.06 -5.99
C GLU A 235 59.42 -93.44 -6.64
N ALA A 236 58.58 -93.56 -7.67
CA ALA A 236 58.49 -94.78 -8.49
C ALA A 236 59.81 -95.09 -9.21
N ARG A 237 60.48 -94.07 -9.79
CA ARG A 237 61.80 -94.24 -10.43
C ARG A 237 62.90 -94.61 -9.44
N LEU A 238 62.81 -94.19 -8.19
CA LEU A 238 63.73 -94.61 -7.13
C LEU A 238 63.52 -96.08 -6.77
N HIS A 239 62.26 -96.52 -6.63
CA HIS A 239 61.94 -97.92 -6.38
C HIS A 239 62.44 -98.86 -7.49
N ASP A 240 62.32 -98.45 -8.76
CA ASP A 240 62.87 -99.22 -9.90
C ASP A 240 64.40 -99.34 -9.79
N LYS A 241 65.09 -98.28 -9.36
CA LYS A 241 66.55 -98.32 -9.17
C LYS A 241 66.97 -99.21 -8.01
N ASP A 242 66.21 -99.23 -6.92
CA ASP A 242 66.46 -100.12 -5.79
C ASP A 242 66.26 -101.60 -6.16
N ALA A 243 65.26 -101.90 -7.00
CA ALA A 243 65.07 -103.23 -7.56
C ALA A 243 66.25 -103.68 -8.45
N VAL A 244 66.80 -102.78 -9.26
CA VAL A 244 68.00 -103.03 -10.06
C VAL A 244 69.21 -103.29 -9.15
N LEU A 245 69.40 -102.50 -8.09
CA LEU A 245 70.50 -102.71 -7.13
C LEU A 245 70.39 -104.07 -6.40
N ALA A 246 69.18 -104.49 -6.01
CA ALA A 246 68.96 -105.80 -5.41
C ALA A 246 69.31 -106.94 -6.38
N SER A 247 68.97 -106.82 -7.67
CA SER A 247 69.32 -107.82 -8.68
C SER A 247 70.85 -107.94 -8.90
N LEU A 248 71.56 -106.81 -8.86
CA LEU A 248 73.02 -106.76 -8.98
C LEU A 248 73.70 -107.37 -7.73
N GLN A 249 73.17 -107.15 -6.53
CA GLN A 249 73.66 -107.79 -5.31
C GLN A 249 73.46 -109.31 -5.33
N GLN A 250 72.34 -109.80 -5.87
CA GLN A 250 72.08 -111.23 -6.00
C GLN A 250 73.03 -111.89 -7.02
N ALA A 251 73.30 -111.22 -8.15
CA ALA A 251 74.30 -111.67 -9.13
C ALA A 251 75.72 -111.74 -8.53
N ALA A 252 76.09 -110.75 -7.70
CA ALA A 252 77.38 -110.74 -7.02
C ALA A 252 77.52 -111.90 -6.00
N GLN A 253 76.45 -112.25 -5.28
CA GLN A 253 76.49 -113.39 -4.34
C GLN A 253 76.55 -114.75 -5.04
N VAL A 254 75.95 -114.90 -6.22
CA VAL A 254 76.06 -116.13 -7.03
C VAL A 254 77.50 -116.29 -7.54
N ALA A 255 78.12 -115.20 -8.02
CA ALA A 255 79.53 -115.22 -8.44
C ALA A 255 80.48 -115.58 -7.28
N GLN A 256 80.17 -115.13 -6.05
CA GLN A 256 80.97 -115.42 -4.86
C GLN A 256 80.84 -116.88 -4.37
N ARG A 257 79.70 -117.54 -4.62
CA ARG A 257 79.50 -118.97 -4.29
C ARG A 257 80.16 -119.92 -5.30
N GLN A 258 80.21 -119.53 -6.57
CA GLN A 258 80.88 -120.32 -7.62
C GLN A 258 82.40 -120.43 -7.40
N GLN A 259 83.01 -119.45 -6.75
CA GLN A 259 84.46 -119.40 -6.52
C GLN A 259 84.94 -120.30 -5.36
N ALA A 260 84.02 -120.79 -4.53
CA ALA A 260 84.34 -121.60 -3.35
C ALA A 260 84.40 -123.12 -3.62
N GLN A 261 84.00 -123.59 -4.82
CA GLN A 261 83.76 -125.02 -5.07
C GLN A 261 84.81 -125.74 -5.93
N ASP A 262 85.78 -125.03 -6.53
CA ASP A 262 86.77 -125.64 -7.45
C ASP A 262 88.23 -125.49 -6.97
N ARG A 263 88.59 -126.24 -5.92
CA ARG A 263 89.99 -126.49 -5.54
C ARG A 263 90.20 -127.96 -5.14
N ASP A 264 90.81 -128.71 -6.09
CA ASP A 264 91.65 -129.94 -5.96
C ASP A 264 91.18 -131.07 -6.93
N SER A 265 91.92 -131.47 -8.00
CA SER A 265 93.31 -131.96 -7.96
C SER A 265 94.09 -131.88 -9.30
N ILE A 266 95.19 -131.12 -9.26
CA ILE A 266 96.57 -131.45 -9.71
C ILE A 266 96.81 -131.98 -11.15
N PHE A 267 96.26 -131.29 -12.16
CA PHE A 267 96.93 -131.04 -13.46
C PHE A 267 96.61 -129.64 -14.03
N ALA A 268 96.33 -128.69 -13.12
CA ALA A 268 95.78 -127.37 -13.44
C ALA A 268 96.79 -126.21 -13.38
N GLY A 269 98.12 -126.44 -13.31
CA GLY A 269 99.09 -125.33 -13.15
C GLY A 269 99.14 -124.34 -14.34
N ASN A 270 99.02 -124.85 -15.57
CA ASN A 270 99.08 -124.02 -16.78
C ASN A 270 97.69 -123.54 -17.24
N ALA A 271 96.63 -124.33 -16.98
CA ALA A 271 95.26 -123.90 -17.21
C ALA A 271 94.81 -122.82 -16.19
N LEU A 272 95.20 -122.95 -14.92
CA LEU A 272 94.93 -121.96 -13.88
C LEU A 272 95.72 -120.68 -14.13
N ARG A 273 96.95 -120.76 -14.67
CA ARG A 273 97.68 -119.56 -15.10
C ARG A 273 96.94 -118.84 -16.22
N GLY A 274 96.50 -119.54 -17.27
CA GLY A 274 95.70 -118.95 -18.35
C GLY A 274 94.34 -118.42 -17.88
N GLN A 275 93.71 -119.07 -16.90
CA GLN A 275 92.45 -118.63 -16.30
C GLN A 275 92.65 -117.42 -15.38
N LEU A 276 93.75 -117.36 -14.62
CA LEU A 276 94.12 -116.19 -13.81
C LEU A 276 94.55 -115.02 -14.69
N GLU A 277 95.30 -115.25 -15.77
CA GLU A 277 95.63 -114.22 -16.76
C GLU A 277 94.36 -113.70 -17.47
N GLY A 278 93.40 -114.59 -17.76
CA GLY A 278 92.08 -114.22 -18.27
C GLY A 278 91.25 -113.44 -17.25
N GLN A 279 91.27 -113.83 -15.97
CA GLN A 279 90.61 -113.10 -14.89
C GLN A 279 91.26 -111.75 -14.63
N VAL A 280 92.60 -111.65 -14.66
CA VAL A 280 93.31 -110.38 -14.54
C VAL A 280 93.02 -109.48 -15.73
N SER A 281 92.92 -110.02 -16.94
CA SER A 281 92.52 -109.26 -18.13
C SER A 281 91.07 -108.78 -18.05
N SER A 282 90.16 -109.64 -17.56
CA SER A 282 88.76 -109.31 -17.30
C SER A 282 88.61 -108.23 -16.23
N LEU A 283 89.30 -108.38 -15.10
CA LEU A 283 89.32 -107.40 -14.02
C LEU A 283 89.96 -106.08 -14.46
N SER A 284 91.04 -106.12 -15.26
CA SER A 284 91.65 -104.91 -15.81
C SER A 284 90.69 -104.19 -16.77
N ARG A 285 89.93 -104.94 -17.56
CA ARG A 285 88.86 -104.38 -18.42
C ARG A 285 87.74 -103.78 -17.58
N GLN A 286 87.27 -104.47 -16.54
CA GLN A 286 86.26 -103.96 -15.61
C GLN A 286 86.75 -102.71 -14.86
N VAL A 287 88.02 -102.67 -14.43
CA VAL A 287 88.62 -101.47 -13.84
C VAL A 287 88.64 -100.33 -14.84
N GLY A 288 88.98 -100.60 -16.11
CA GLY A 288 88.91 -99.61 -17.19
C GLY A 288 87.49 -99.09 -17.44
N GLU A 289 86.50 -99.99 -17.52
CA GLU A 289 85.08 -99.66 -17.69
C GLU A 289 84.55 -98.85 -16.49
N LEU A 290 84.90 -99.22 -15.26
CA LEU A 290 84.53 -98.47 -14.06
C LEU A 290 85.23 -97.11 -13.99
N GLN A 291 86.48 -97.00 -14.45
CA GLN A 291 87.18 -95.71 -14.56
C GLN A 291 86.54 -94.81 -15.61
N GLU A 292 86.11 -95.36 -16.75
CA GLU A 292 85.39 -94.64 -17.79
C GLU A 292 84.00 -94.20 -17.30
N GLN A 293 83.27 -95.07 -16.59
CA GLN A 293 82.01 -94.72 -15.93
C GLN A 293 82.19 -93.63 -14.87
N ALA A 294 83.24 -93.72 -14.04
CA ALA A 294 83.56 -92.70 -13.05
C ALA A 294 83.90 -91.36 -13.71
N ALA A 295 84.64 -91.36 -14.82
CA ALA A 295 84.90 -90.16 -15.62
C ALA A 295 83.62 -89.58 -16.25
N GLY A 296 82.73 -90.45 -16.74
CA GLY A 296 81.40 -90.09 -17.24
C GLY A 296 80.54 -89.41 -16.18
N HIS A 297 80.42 -90.01 -15.00
CA HIS A 297 79.70 -89.44 -13.86
C HIS A 297 80.34 -88.13 -13.36
N ALA A 298 81.67 -88.03 -13.33
CA ALA A 298 82.34 -86.78 -12.98
C ALA A 298 82.04 -85.65 -13.99
N ALA A 299 81.94 -85.97 -15.29
CA ALA A 299 81.53 -85.01 -16.30
C ALA A 299 80.05 -84.61 -16.17
N GLU A 300 79.17 -85.55 -15.82
CA GLU A 300 77.75 -85.28 -15.56
C GLU A 300 77.55 -84.39 -14.33
N VAL A 301 78.28 -84.67 -13.23
CA VAL A 301 78.29 -83.83 -12.03
C VAL A 301 78.77 -82.41 -12.35
N ARG A 302 79.79 -82.24 -13.20
CA ARG A 302 80.21 -80.90 -13.68
C ARG A 302 79.09 -80.19 -14.45
N LYS A 303 78.41 -80.89 -15.37
CA LYS A 303 77.26 -80.32 -16.10
C LYS A 303 76.14 -79.90 -15.15
N LEU A 304 75.85 -80.67 -14.10
CA LEU A 304 74.85 -80.30 -13.09
C LEU A 304 75.28 -79.07 -12.29
N TYR A 305 76.56 -78.91 -11.98
CA TYR A 305 77.09 -77.69 -11.37
C TYR A 305 76.94 -76.46 -12.27
N ASP A 306 77.27 -76.60 -13.56
CA ASP A 306 77.08 -75.53 -14.55
C ASP A 306 75.61 -75.15 -14.68
N TRP A 307 74.71 -76.14 -14.75
CA TRP A 307 73.25 -75.92 -14.78
C TRP A 307 72.74 -75.22 -13.52
N ARG A 308 73.22 -75.62 -12.34
CA ARG A 308 72.88 -74.94 -11.08
C ARG A 308 73.29 -73.47 -11.13
N ASP A 309 74.47 -73.17 -11.65
CA ASP A 309 74.97 -71.80 -11.70
C ASP A 309 74.22 -70.96 -12.76
N VAL A 310 73.83 -71.55 -13.89
CA VAL A 310 72.89 -70.92 -14.84
C VAL A 310 71.54 -70.63 -14.19
N MET A 311 70.96 -71.60 -13.48
CA MET A 311 69.67 -71.42 -12.80
C MET A 311 69.73 -70.32 -11.72
N LYS A 312 70.84 -70.23 -10.98
CA LYS A 312 71.07 -69.12 -10.04
C LYS A 312 71.11 -67.77 -10.75
N THR A 313 71.81 -67.69 -11.88
CA THR A 313 71.87 -66.45 -12.68
C THR A 313 70.50 -66.05 -13.20
N VAL A 314 69.75 -66.97 -13.82
CA VAL A 314 68.40 -66.71 -14.33
C VAL A 314 67.45 -66.29 -13.19
N HIS A 315 67.54 -66.94 -12.02
CA HIS A 315 66.75 -66.56 -10.85
C HIS A 315 67.09 -65.15 -10.35
N ASN A 316 68.38 -64.82 -10.27
CA ASN A 316 68.83 -63.49 -9.86
C ASN A 316 68.42 -62.40 -10.87
N GLU A 317 68.53 -62.67 -12.16
CA GLU A 317 68.06 -61.77 -13.23
C GLU A 317 66.54 -61.56 -13.14
N ARG A 318 65.77 -62.63 -12.87
CA ARG A 318 64.32 -62.52 -12.69
C ARG A 318 63.95 -61.70 -11.46
N LEU A 319 64.66 -61.88 -10.34
CA LEU A 319 64.48 -61.05 -9.15
C LEU A 319 64.82 -59.58 -9.42
N GLN A 320 65.88 -59.33 -10.18
CA GLN A 320 66.26 -57.97 -10.57
C GLN A 320 65.20 -57.33 -11.50
N GLU A 321 64.67 -58.09 -12.46
CA GLU A 321 63.59 -57.62 -13.34
C GLU A 321 62.33 -57.26 -12.53
N LEU A 322 61.92 -58.12 -11.59
CA LEU A 322 60.79 -57.86 -10.70
C LEU A 322 61.03 -56.63 -9.80
N SER A 323 62.23 -56.49 -9.23
CA SER A 323 62.62 -55.31 -8.45
C SER A 323 62.53 -54.03 -9.28
N ASN A 324 62.97 -54.07 -10.55
CA ASN A 324 62.92 -52.91 -11.44
C ASN A 324 61.47 -52.55 -11.81
N LYS A 325 60.60 -53.55 -12.05
CA LYS A 325 59.17 -53.32 -12.30
C LYS A 325 58.47 -52.69 -11.10
N HIS A 326 58.68 -53.23 -9.89
CA HIS A 326 58.12 -52.63 -8.67
C HIS A 326 58.64 -51.21 -8.44
N GLN A 327 59.92 -50.94 -8.75
CA GLN A 327 60.48 -49.60 -8.67
C GLN A 327 59.79 -48.63 -9.64
N GLN A 328 59.59 -49.05 -10.89
CA GLN A 328 58.90 -48.26 -11.89
C GLN A 328 57.44 -47.98 -11.52
N GLU A 329 56.72 -48.99 -11.00
CA GLU A 329 55.36 -48.84 -10.50
C GLU A 329 55.29 -47.86 -9.32
N ARG A 330 56.23 -47.97 -8.37
CA ARG A 330 56.34 -47.04 -7.24
C ARG A 330 56.57 -45.61 -7.71
N ASP A 331 57.48 -45.40 -8.65
CA ASP A 331 57.78 -44.08 -9.19
C ASP A 331 56.59 -43.51 -9.98
N GLY A 332 55.86 -44.35 -10.71
CA GLY A 332 54.60 -43.99 -11.36
C GLY A 332 53.49 -43.59 -10.38
N LEU A 333 53.35 -44.33 -9.27
CA LEU A 333 52.40 -43.98 -8.21
C LEU A 333 52.77 -42.67 -7.52
N LEU A 334 54.05 -42.44 -7.22
CA LEU A 334 54.53 -41.20 -6.62
C LEU A 334 54.31 -39.98 -7.54
N ALA A 335 54.55 -40.14 -8.86
CA ALA A 335 54.22 -39.11 -9.84
C ALA A 335 52.71 -38.83 -9.88
N GLY A 336 51.89 -39.88 -9.85
CA GLY A 336 50.43 -39.76 -9.81
C GLY A 336 49.91 -39.10 -8.52
N ILE A 337 50.52 -39.37 -7.36
CA ILE A 337 50.22 -38.69 -6.10
C ILE A 337 50.58 -37.20 -6.22
N SER A 338 51.79 -36.89 -6.69
CA SER A 338 52.24 -35.50 -6.87
C SER A 338 51.32 -34.69 -7.79
N GLN A 339 50.83 -35.28 -8.88
CA GLN A 339 49.88 -34.62 -9.78
C GLN A 339 48.52 -34.37 -9.10
N ARG A 340 48.05 -35.31 -8.26
CA ARG A 340 46.83 -35.14 -7.48
C ARG A 340 46.99 -34.06 -6.43
N ASP A 341 48.13 -33.97 -5.76
CA ASP A 341 48.41 -32.92 -4.76
C ASP A 341 48.37 -31.53 -5.41
N VAL A 342 48.98 -31.36 -6.59
CA VAL A 342 48.87 -30.11 -7.37
C VAL A 342 47.42 -29.78 -7.72
N SER A 343 46.63 -30.79 -8.11
CA SER A 343 45.20 -30.61 -8.43
C SER A 343 44.38 -30.23 -7.20
N ILE A 344 44.68 -30.83 -6.04
CA ILE A 344 44.06 -30.52 -4.75
C ILE A 344 44.38 -29.09 -4.35
N GLU A 345 45.63 -28.66 -4.42
CA GLU A 345 46.01 -27.27 -4.07
C GLU A 345 45.37 -26.25 -5.01
N ARG A 346 45.27 -26.57 -6.31
CA ARG A 346 44.51 -25.73 -7.26
C ARG A 346 43.04 -25.64 -6.85
N LEU A 347 42.37 -26.76 -6.59
CA LEU A 347 40.96 -26.77 -6.18
C LEU A 347 40.74 -26.03 -4.85
N LYS A 348 41.65 -26.14 -3.89
CA LYS A 348 41.62 -25.35 -2.64
C LYS A 348 41.72 -23.86 -2.92
N SER A 349 42.58 -23.43 -3.84
CA SER A 349 42.71 -22.02 -4.23
C SER A 349 41.46 -21.49 -4.96
N GLU A 350 40.87 -22.29 -5.86
CA GLU A 350 39.62 -21.97 -6.54
C GLU A 350 38.46 -21.87 -5.52
N LEU A 351 38.37 -22.81 -4.58
CA LEU A 351 37.38 -22.79 -3.50
C LEU A 351 37.53 -21.56 -2.60
N ALA A 352 38.75 -21.21 -2.20
CA ALA A 352 39.03 -20.02 -1.40
C ALA A 352 38.60 -18.75 -2.15
N SER A 353 38.93 -18.64 -3.44
CA SER A 353 38.52 -17.49 -4.26
C SER A 353 37.00 -17.40 -4.42
N SER A 354 36.31 -18.54 -4.56
CA SER A 354 34.85 -18.57 -4.64
C SER A 354 34.20 -18.20 -3.30
N HIS A 355 34.83 -18.55 -2.18
CA HIS A 355 34.36 -18.16 -0.85
C HIS A 355 34.49 -16.65 -0.64
N GLU A 356 35.63 -16.06 -0.99
CA GLU A 356 35.82 -14.60 -0.95
C GLU A 356 34.82 -13.88 -1.86
N GLN A 357 34.52 -14.43 -3.04
CA GLN A 357 33.48 -13.89 -3.92
C GLN A 357 32.09 -13.94 -3.26
N LEU A 358 31.71 -15.07 -2.65
CA LEU A 358 30.43 -15.20 -1.95
C LEU A 358 30.33 -14.23 -0.76
N ASP A 359 31.40 -14.03 -0.01
CA ASP A 359 31.45 -13.06 1.08
C ASP A 359 31.26 -11.63 0.56
N SER A 360 31.93 -11.28 -0.55
CA SER A 360 31.76 -9.98 -1.19
C SER A 360 30.33 -9.75 -1.70
N GLN A 361 29.70 -10.78 -2.28
CA GLN A 361 28.31 -10.73 -2.73
C GLN A 361 27.35 -10.60 -1.55
N THR A 362 27.62 -11.29 -0.44
CA THR A 362 26.84 -11.19 0.79
C THR A 362 26.90 -9.77 1.36
N GLN A 363 28.09 -9.17 1.42
CA GLN A 363 28.25 -7.77 1.84
C GLN A 363 27.52 -6.79 0.91
N GLN A 364 27.56 -7.01 -0.41
CA GLN A 364 26.79 -6.22 -1.37
C GLN A 364 25.28 -6.35 -1.13
N LEU A 365 24.79 -7.55 -0.88
CA LEU A 365 23.37 -7.82 -0.61
C LEU A 365 22.93 -7.15 0.70
N ASP A 366 23.76 -7.16 1.74
CA ASP A 366 23.47 -6.46 2.99
C ASP A 366 23.48 -4.93 2.82
N SER A 367 24.38 -4.38 1.99
CA SER A 367 24.37 -2.96 1.64
C SER A 367 23.09 -2.56 0.88
N LEU A 368 22.64 -3.41 -0.05
CA LEU A 368 21.39 -3.22 -0.79
C LEU A 368 20.16 -3.29 0.11
N LYS A 369 20.12 -4.25 1.06
CA LYS A 369 19.05 -4.34 2.07
C LYS A 369 19.00 -3.09 2.94
N SER A 370 20.16 -2.59 3.38
CA SER A 370 20.25 -1.35 4.17
C SER A 370 19.73 -0.14 3.38
N SER A 371 20.17 0.01 2.12
CA SER A 371 19.67 1.06 1.21
C SER A 371 18.16 0.95 0.99
N PHE A 372 17.62 -0.26 0.80
CA PHE A 372 16.19 -0.47 0.61
C PHE A 372 15.39 -0.12 1.87
N ALA A 373 15.89 -0.48 3.06
CA ALA A 373 15.28 -0.10 4.32
C ALA A 373 15.26 1.44 4.50
N GLN A 374 16.35 2.13 4.14
CA GLN A 374 16.43 3.58 4.17
C GLN A 374 15.42 4.22 3.20
N GLN A 375 15.37 3.76 1.96
CA GLN A 375 14.39 4.25 0.97
C GLN A 375 12.95 4.01 1.40
N THR A 376 12.66 2.87 2.04
CA THR A 376 11.33 2.56 2.57
C THR A 376 10.96 3.51 3.72
N ALA A 377 11.90 3.86 4.59
CA ALA A 377 11.69 4.84 5.65
C ALA A 377 11.44 6.25 5.09
N GLU A 378 12.20 6.65 4.06
CA GLU A 378 12.00 7.93 3.36
C GLU A 378 10.64 7.97 2.64
N LEU A 379 10.22 6.87 2.00
CA LEU A 379 8.89 6.73 1.40
C LEU A 379 7.78 6.91 2.46
N HIS A 380 7.90 6.25 3.61
CA HIS A 380 6.93 6.42 4.70
C HIS A 380 6.87 7.86 5.23
N LYS A 381 8.02 8.55 5.29
CA LYS A 381 8.10 9.97 5.67
C LYS A 381 7.46 10.87 4.61
N ALA A 382 7.64 10.59 3.32
CA ALA A 382 6.98 11.30 2.25
C ALA A 382 5.45 11.06 2.28
N GLN A 383 5.02 9.82 2.50
CA GLN A 383 3.61 9.45 2.63
C GLN A 383 2.93 10.19 3.79
N SER A 384 3.59 10.28 4.95
CA SER A 384 3.04 11.02 6.10
C SER A 384 2.96 12.52 5.84
N SER A 385 3.95 13.10 5.15
CA SER A 385 3.91 14.50 4.70
C SER A 385 2.77 14.76 3.72
N VAL A 386 2.55 13.88 2.73
CA VAL A 386 1.42 13.96 1.79
C VAL A 386 0.08 13.92 2.54
N ASN A 387 -0.08 12.99 3.49
CA ASN A 387 -1.30 12.91 4.30
C ASN A 387 -1.51 14.18 5.14
N GLN A 388 -0.46 14.76 5.70
CA GLN A 388 -0.52 16.01 6.44
C GLN A 388 -0.94 17.18 5.53
N LEU A 389 -0.36 17.29 4.34
CA LEU A 389 -0.72 18.30 3.35
C LEU A 389 -2.16 18.11 2.86
N GLN A 390 -2.61 16.88 2.65
CA GLN A 390 -3.99 16.59 2.24
C GLN A 390 -4.99 17.02 3.32
N ASN A 391 -4.67 16.78 4.60
CA ASN A 391 -5.49 17.26 5.72
C ASN A 391 -5.50 18.80 5.81
N GLN A 392 -4.36 19.46 5.57
CA GLN A 392 -4.28 20.93 5.50
C GLN A 392 -5.12 21.49 4.35
N VAL A 393 -5.11 20.84 3.18
CA VAL A 393 -5.96 21.24 2.04
C VAL A 393 -7.44 21.09 2.38
N LEU A 394 -7.84 19.98 3.01
CA LEU A 394 -9.23 19.77 3.43
C LEU A 394 -9.69 20.82 4.46
N THR A 395 -8.83 21.20 5.39
CA THR A 395 -9.13 22.26 6.37
C THR A 395 -9.17 23.65 5.73
N ALA A 396 -8.29 23.94 4.78
CA ALA A 396 -8.35 25.18 4.01
C ALA A 396 -9.61 25.25 3.11
N GLN A 397 -10.05 24.11 2.55
CA GLN A 397 -11.29 24.04 1.78
C GLN A 397 -12.52 24.28 2.67
N SER A 398 -12.56 23.74 3.88
CA SER A 398 -13.68 23.95 4.80
C SER A 398 -13.73 25.38 5.34
N SER A 399 -12.57 26.04 5.56
CA SER A 399 -12.55 27.46 5.89
C SER A 399 -12.96 28.33 4.71
N HIS A 400 -12.52 28.01 3.48
CA HIS A 400 -12.92 28.73 2.29
C HIS A 400 -14.43 28.65 2.02
N THR A 401 -15.05 27.47 2.15
CA THR A 401 -16.51 27.33 2.01
C THR A 401 -17.26 28.08 3.10
N ARG A 402 -16.75 28.10 4.32
CA ARG A 402 -17.30 28.93 5.40
C ARG A 402 -17.22 30.42 5.06
N HIS A 403 -16.07 30.93 4.61
CA HIS A 403 -15.93 32.33 4.21
C HIS A 403 -16.81 32.69 3.01
N LEU A 404 -16.99 31.78 2.04
CA LEU A 404 -17.96 31.99 0.96
C LEU A 404 -19.40 32.10 1.48
N SER A 405 -19.77 31.29 2.48
CA SER A 405 -21.10 31.36 3.11
C SER A 405 -21.28 32.65 3.91
N GLU A 406 -20.26 33.08 4.66
CA GLU A 406 -20.25 34.37 5.39
C GLU A 406 -20.33 35.54 4.41
N ALA A 407 -19.57 35.50 3.30
CA ALA A 407 -19.63 36.52 2.25
C ALA A 407 -21.01 36.56 1.57
N ALA A 408 -21.66 35.40 1.37
CA ALA A 408 -23.02 35.35 0.83
C ALA A 408 -24.05 35.95 1.80
N GLN A 409 -23.92 35.68 3.11
CA GLN A 409 -24.74 36.30 4.15
C GLN A 409 -24.55 37.81 4.20
N LEU A 410 -23.31 38.30 4.23
CA LEU A 410 -23.00 39.73 4.22
C LEU A 410 -23.53 40.43 2.96
N ARG A 411 -23.46 39.78 1.77
CA ARG A 411 -24.07 40.29 0.54
C ARG A 411 -25.59 40.37 0.63
N GLN A 412 -26.23 39.42 1.31
CA GLN A 412 -27.67 39.45 1.55
C GLN A 412 -28.06 40.56 2.52
N GLU A 413 -27.33 40.72 3.63
CA GLU A 413 -27.51 41.82 4.58
C GLU A 413 -27.31 43.18 3.92
N LEU A 414 -26.28 43.35 3.09
CA LEU A 414 -26.06 44.57 2.31
C LEU A 414 -27.24 44.88 1.38
N ARG A 415 -27.81 43.87 0.70
CA ARG A 415 -29.01 44.09 -0.13
C ARG A 415 -30.21 44.52 0.72
N GLN A 416 -30.42 43.89 1.88
CA GLN A 416 -31.51 44.25 2.77
C GLN A 416 -31.35 45.68 3.32
N LEU A 417 -30.14 46.05 3.74
CA LEU A 417 -29.83 47.40 4.19
C LEU A 417 -30.00 48.40 3.05
N SER A 418 -29.56 48.07 1.84
CA SER A 418 -29.77 48.93 0.66
C SER A 418 -31.25 49.12 0.34
N SER A 419 -32.08 48.08 0.45
CA SER A 419 -33.54 48.23 0.26
C SER A 419 -34.20 49.05 1.37
N ARG A 420 -33.72 48.92 2.61
CA ARG A 420 -34.21 49.73 3.74
C ARG A 420 -33.79 51.19 3.61
N LEU A 421 -32.58 51.45 3.10
CA LEU A 421 -32.10 52.79 2.80
C LEU A 421 -32.96 53.42 1.69
N GLN A 422 -33.20 52.71 0.59
CA GLN A 422 -34.07 53.20 -0.49
C GLN A 422 -35.50 53.48 -0.02
N LEU A 423 -36.05 52.63 0.85
CA LEU A 423 -37.36 52.87 1.46
C LEU A 423 -37.35 54.14 2.31
N ALA A 424 -36.34 54.29 3.17
CA ALA A 424 -36.18 55.46 4.03
C ALA A 424 -35.93 56.76 3.22
N GLU A 425 -35.18 56.69 2.11
CA GLU A 425 -35.01 57.81 1.18
C GLU A 425 -36.34 58.16 0.49
N SER A 426 -37.16 57.18 0.13
CA SER A 426 -38.49 57.42 -0.42
C SER A 426 -39.44 58.02 0.61
N ASP A 427 -39.39 57.55 1.86
CA ASP A 427 -40.18 58.08 2.97
C ASP A 427 -39.73 59.50 3.31
N GLN A 428 -38.43 59.78 3.26
CA GLN A 428 -37.88 61.12 3.44
C GLN A 428 -38.36 62.06 2.33
N HIS A 429 -38.28 61.65 1.07
CA HIS A 429 -38.79 62.46 -0.05
C HIS A 429 -40.30 62.68 0.04
N HIS A 430 -41.06 61.66 0.45
CA HIS A 430 -42.48 61.80 0.69
C HIS A 430 -42.72 62.79 1.83
N LEU A 431 -42.07 62.65 2.99
CA LEU A 431 -42.22 63.55 4.13
C LEU A 431 -41.81 64.99 3.77
N GLU A 432 -40.73 65.18 3.01
CA GLU A 432 -40.28 66.49 2.57
C GLU A 432 -41.30 67.12 1.61
N ALA A 433 -41.89 66.34 0.70
CA ALA A 433 -42.98 66.81 -0.17
C ALA A 433 -44.23 67.16 0.64
N THR A 434 -44.64 66.33 1.61
CA THR A 434 -45.79 66.60 2.48
C THR A 434 -45.55 67.85 3.33
N CYS A 435 -44.36 68.03 3.88
CA CYS A 435 -43.99 69.24 4.63
C CYS A 435 -44.00 70.50 3.76
N LYS A 436 -43.45 70.44 2.54
CA LYS A 436 -43.52 71.57 1.59
C LYS A 436 -44.96 71.91 1.22
N GLN A 437 -45.81 70.89 1.06
CA GLN A 437 -47.23 71.08 0.76
C GLN A 437 -47.99 71.67 1.96
N THR A 438 -47.77 71.16 3.17
CA THR A 438 -48.46 71.67 4.38
C THR A 438 -48.00 73.07 4.78
N THR A 439 -46.72 73.39 4.59
CA THR A 439 -46.21 74.75 4.79
C THR A 439 -46.77 75.71 3.75
N ALA A 440 -46.83 75.32 2.47
CA ALA A 440 -47.45 76.14 1.42
C ALA A 440 -48.96 76.36 1.65
N THR A 441 -49.70 75.35 2.12
CA THR A 441 -51.12 75.51 2.45
C THR A 441 -51.33 76.38 3.69
N ALA A 442 -50.51 76.21 4.73
CA ALA A 442 -50.59 77.05 5.93
C ALA A 442 -50.22 78.51 5.61
N GLU A 443 -49.20 78.75 4.79
CA GLU A 443 -48.83 80.09 4.34
C GLU A 443 -49.94 80.75 3.51
N ALA A 444 -50.61 79.98 2.63
CA ALA A 444 -51.76 80.47 1.89
C ALA A 444 -52.95 80.83 2.80
N GLU A 445 -53.24 80.00 3.81
CA GLU A 445 -54.31 80.26 4.80
C GLU A 445 -54.00 81.45 5.72
N TRP A 446 -52.74 81.66 6.09
CA TRP A 446 -52.34 82.83 6.87
C TRP A 446 -52.35 84.10 6.02
N ALA A 447 -51.93 84.02 4.76
CA ALA A 447 -52.00 85.14 3.83
C ALA A 447 -53.45 85.58 3.57
N THR A 448 -54.40 84.65 3.47
CA THR A 448 -55.82 84.99 3.33
C THR A 448 -56.38 85.62 4.60
N LYS A 449 -56.06 85.08 5.78
CA LYS A 449 -56.51 85.64 7.07
C LYS A 449 -55.96 87.05 7.32
N VAL A 450 -54.70 87.31 6.95
CA VAL A 450 -54.11 88.66 7.06
C VAL A 450 -54.79 89.62 6.08
N ALA A 451 -55.04 89.21 4.83
CA ALA A 451 -55.74 90.04 3.86
C ALA A 451 -57.21 90.33 4.25
N GLU A 452 -57.89 89.40 4.91
CA GLU A 452 -59.23 89.61 5.47
C GLU A 452 -59.20 90.57 6.66
N ALA A 453 -58.25 90.41 7.58
CA ALA A 453 -58.07 91.32 8.72
C ALA A 453 -57.71 92.74 8.29
N GLU A 454 -56.91 92.91 7.22
CA GLU A 454 -56.59 94.22 6.65
C GLU A 454 -57.83 94.89 6.01
N LYS A 455 -58.68 94.11 5.33
CA LYS A 455 -59.96 94.61 4.80
C LYS A 455 -60.91 95.02 5.92
N GLU A 456 -61.01 94.22 6.98
CA GLU A 456 -61.88 94.51 8.13
C GLU A 456 -61.37 95.74 8.92
N GLY A 457 -60.05 95.88 9.08
CA GLY A 457 -59.42 97.07 9.62
C GLY A 457 -59.69 98.33 8.78
N ALA A 458 -59.60 98.23 7.45
CA ALA A 458 -59.92 99.33 6.55
C ALA A 458 -61.40 99.76 6.63
N VAL A 459 -62.32 98.81 6.79
CA VAL A 459 -63.76 99.09 6.99
C VAL A 459 -64.01 99.79 8.33
N GLN A 460 -63.38 99.34 9.42
CA GLN A 460 -63.51 99.99 10.73
C GLN A 460 -62.90 101.41 10.72
N GLN A 461 -61.81 101.62 10.00
CA GLN A 461 -61.19 102.93 9.87
C GLN A 461 -62.04 103.89 9.03
N ALA A 462 -62.71 103.39 7.98
CA ALA A 462 -63.67 104.17 7.20
C ALA A 462 -64.92 104.55 8.02
N LEU A 463 -65.42 103.64 8.86
CA LEU A 463 -66.52 103.91 9.80
C LEU A 463 -66.14 104.98 10.84
N ALA A 464 -64.95 104.87 11.44
CA ALA A 464 -64.44 105.86 12.38
C ALA A 464 -64.29 107.26 11.74
N GLN A 465 -63.84 107.33 10.48
CA GLN A 465 -63.78 108.58 9.73
C GLN A 465 -65.18 109.14 9.39
N GLY A 466 -66.15 108.27 9.10
CA GLY A 466 -67.56 108.65 8.92
C GLY A 466 -68.15 109.29 10.17
N TRP A 467 -67.91 108.69 11.33
CA TRP A 467 -68.40 109.20 12.62
C TRP A 467 -67.71 110.53 13.00
N GLN A 468 -66.41 110.68 12.72
CA GLN A 468 -65.71 111.95 12.92
C GLN A 468 -66.29 113.08 12.05
N ARG A 469 -66.76 112.79 10.83
CA ARG A 469 -67.44 113.77 9.96
C ARG A 469 -68.80 114.17 10.52
N GLU A 470 -69.57 113.22 11.05
CA GLU A 470 -70.86 113.51 11.67
C GLU A 470 -70.71 114.36 12.95
N VAL A 471 -69.73 114.05 13.80
CA VAL A 471 -69.40 114.88 14.97
C VAL A 471 -68.94 116.28 14.55
N ALA A 472 -68.15 116.40 13.48
CA ALA A 472 -67.72 117.68 12.93
C ALA A 472 -68.86 118.50 12.29
N LEU A 473 -69.93 117.85 11.82
CA LEU A 473 -71.13 118.50 11.28
C LEU A 473 -72.12 118.92 12.39
N LEU A 474 -72.20 118.15 13.48
CA LEU A 474 -73.12 118.42 14.59
C LEU A 474 -72.57 119.46 15.59
N ALA A 475 -71.24 119.53 15.78
CA ALA A 475 -70.63 120.51 16.70
C ALA A 475 -70.93 122.00 16.34
N PRO A 476 -70.91 122.43 15.06
CA PRO A 476 -71.32 123.77 14.67
C PRO A 476 -72.81 124.05 14.89
N GLN A 477 -73.68 123.04 14.70
CA GLN A 477 -75.12 123.18 14.95
C GLN A 477 -75.42 123.37 16.44
N LEU A 478 -74.72 122.64 17.32
CA LEU A 478 -74.83 122.83 18.76
C LEU A 478 -74.33 124.22 19.19
N HIS A 479 -73.22 124.70 18.61
CA HIS A 479 -72.74 126.08 18.84
C HIS A 479 -73.70 127.14 18.31
N HIS A 480 -74.36 126.90 17.18
CA HIS A 480 -75.39 127.80 16.65
C HIS A 480 -76.61 127.87 17.58
N MET A 481 -77.07 126.73 18.10
CA MET A 481 -78.16 126.68 19.07
C MET A 481 -77.79 127.33 20.42
N GLN A 482 -76.56 127.13 20.91
CA GLN A 482 -76.05 127.82 22.10
C GLN A 482 -75.96 129.35 21.89
N ALA A 483 -75.59 129.80 20.68
CA ALA A 483 -75.58 131.21 20.33
C ALA A 483 -76.98 131.82 20.19
N GLN A 484 -77.95 131.07 19.66
CA GLN A 484 -79.37 131.48 19.64
C GLN A 484 -79.93 131.62 21.06
N LEU A 485 -79.58 130.70 21.96
CA LEU A 485 -80.02 130.75 23.36
C LEU A 485 -79.41 131.97 24.09
N ALA A 486 -78.14 132.28 23.85
CA ALA A 486 -77.51 133.49 24.37
C ALA A 486 -78.10 134.80 23.80
N MET A 487 -78.63 134.78 22.56
CA MET A 487 -79.37 135.90 21.99
C MET A 487 -80.75 136.08 22.65
N HIS A 488 -81.48 134.99 22.87
CA HIS A 488 -82.78 135.02 23.54
C HIS A 488 -82.65 135.47 25.00
N GLU A 489 -81.62 135.02 25.72
CA GLU A 489 -81.33 135.48 27.09
C GLU A 489 -81.02 136.99 27.14
N LYS A 490 -80.31 137.53 26.15
CA LYS A 490 -80.05 138.99 26.04
C LYS A 490 -81.28 139.81 25.62
N GLN A 491 -82.24 139.21 24.92
CA GLN A 491 -83.50 139.88 24.56
C GLN A 491 -84.49 139.94 25.73
N ASP A 492 -84.46 138.96 26.64
CA ASP A 492 -85.29 138.93 27.85
C ASP A 492 -84.82 139.90 28.93
N ASP A 493 -83.53 140.20 29.02
CA ASP A 493 -83.04 141.20 29.99
C ASP A 493 -83.46 142.65 29.66
N ASN A 494 -83.86 142.94 28.41
CA ASN A 494 -84.23 144.28 27.97
C ASN A 494 -85.74 144.58 27.95
N ARG A 495 -86.61 143.62 28.30
CA ARG A 495 -88.09 143.79 28.22
C ARG A 495 -88.82 143.27 29.46
N LYS A 496 -88.39 143.71 30.64
CA LYS A 496 -89.09 143.43 31.91
C LYS A 496 -90.21 144.44 32.14
N GLN A 497 -91.39 144.17 31.56
CA GLN A 497 -92.74 144.56 32.05
C GLN A 497 -93.81 144.23 30.99
N GLY A 498 -94.42 143.04 31.10
CA GLY A 498 -95.58 142.62 30.30
C GLY A 498 -95.98 141.17 30.59
N GLU A 499 -97.29 140.89 30.64
CA GLU A 499 -97.91 139.64 31.15
C GLU A 499 -97.62 138.35 30.35
N ASP A 500 -96.80 138.40 29.29
CA ASP A 500 -96.39 137.22 28.49
C ASP A 500 -95.08 136.55 28.96
N ALA A 501 -94.50 136.99 30.08
CA ALA A 501 -93.20 136.51 30.57
C ALA A 501 -93.18 134.99 30.92
N HIS A 502 -94.32 134.41 31.28
CA HIS A 502 -94.37 133.03 31.76
C HIS A 502 -94.29 131.99 30.64
N LEU A 503 -94.81 132.30 29.44
CA LEU A 503 -94.77 131.39 28.28
C LEU A 503 -93.36 131.32 27.68
N ARG A 504 -92.65 132.47 27.62
CA ARG A 504 -91.29 132.55 27.08
C ARG A 504 -90.24 131.90 27.96
N GLN A 505 -90.41 132.00 29.28
CA GLN A 505 -89.55 131.29 30.22
C GLN A 505 -89.72 129.76 30.09
N GLN A 506 -90.92 129.28 29.75
CA GLN A 506 -91.14 127.86 29.42
C GLN A 506 -90.46 127.44 28.12
N GLU A 507 -90.48 128.28 27.07
CA GLU A 507 -89.77 128.01 25.81
C GLU A 507 -88.24 127.98 25.99
N LEU A 508 -87.68 128.89 26.81
CA LEU A 508 -86.26 128.89 27.15
C LEU A 508 -85.84 127.65 27.95
N ILE A 509 -86.68 127.19 28.89
CA ILE A 509 -86.43 125.94 29.62
C ILE A 509 -86.48 124.75 28.65
N ALA A 510 -87.45 124.70 27.74
CA ALA A 510 -87.54 123.64 26.74
C ALA A 510 -86.32 123.61 25.79
N LEU A 511 -85.84 124.78 25.33
CA LEU A 511 -84.64 124.90 24.50
C LEU A 511 -83.36 124.51 25.26
N ARG A 512 -83.23 124.89 26.55
CA ARG A 512 -82.11 124.46 27.40
C ARG A 512 -82.10 122.95 27.57
N GLN A 513 -83.26 122.35 27.82
CA GLN A 513 -83.41 120.90 27.94
C GLN A 513 -83.03 120.20 26.63
N GLN A 514 -83.43 120.75 25.49
CA GLN A 514 -83.10 120.21 24.17
C GLN A 514 -81.60 120.27 23.88
N ILE A 515 -80.94 121.38 24.22
CA ILE A 515 -79.48 121.52 24.08
C ILE A 515 -78.74 120.56 25.02
N GLU A 516 -79.18 120.41 26.26
CA GLU A 516 -78.57 119.45 27.19
C GLU A 516 -78.73 118.01 26.70
N ASN A 517 -79.90 117.65 26.16
CA ASN A 517 -80.14 116.33 25.58
C ASN A 517 -79.23 116.08 24.35
N GLN A 518 -79.11 117.05 23.44
CA GLN A 518 -78.22 116.93 22.27
C GLN A 518 -76.73 116.91 22.66
N ALA A 519 -76.34 117.67 23.67
CA ALA A 519 -74.98 117.64 24.21
C ALA A 519 -74.67 116.30 24.90
N ALA A 520 -75.65 115.70 25.58
CA ALA A 520 -75.51 114.38 26.18
C ALA A 520 -75.41 113.27 25.11
N GLU A 521 -76.20 113.34 24.04
CA GLU A 521 -76.07 112.42 22.90
C GLU A 521 -74.72 112.55 22.20
N LEU A 522 -74.23 113.77 21.97
CA LEU A 522 -72.89 113.97 21.40
C LEU A 522 -71.79 113.40 22.30
N ARG A 523 -71.87 113.59 23.62
CA ARG A 523 -70.91 112.98 24.56
C ARG A 523 -70.97 111.45 24.52
N LYS A 524 -72.17 110.87 24.42
CA LYS A 524 -72.36 109.42 24.30
C LYS A 524 -71.75 108.88 23.00
N VAL A 525 -72.08 109.48 21.86
CA VAL A 525 -71.54 109.07 20.55
C VAL A 525 -70.02 109.24 20.50
N THR A 526 -69.48 110.31 21.08
CA THR A 526 -68.02 110.53 21.14
C THR A 526 -67.32 109.48 22.02
N ALA A 527 -67.94 109.09 23.14
CA ALA A 527 -67.41 108.04 24.01
C ALA A 527 -67.49 106.65 23.34
N GLU A 528 -68.57 106.36 22.61
CA GLU A 528 -68.72 105.12 21.84
C GLU A 528 -67.71 105.04 20.69
N ALA A 529 -67.47 106.14 19.97
CA ALA A 529 -66.44 106.24 18.94
C ALA A 529 -65.03 105.98 19.50
N ALA A 530 -64.70 106.60 20.64
CA ALA A 530 -63.41 106.41 21.30
C ALA A 530 -63.22 104.96 21.80
N SER A 531 -64.28 104.35 22.33
CA SER A 531 -64.29 102.94 22.77
C SER A 531 -64.08 101.97 21.59
N GLN A 532 -64.78 102.18 20.47
CA GLN A 532 -64.62 101.37 19.26
C GLN A 532 -63.22 101.53 18.65
N GLN A 533 -62.67 102.73 18.64
CA GLN A 533 -61.30 102.98 18.16
C GLN A 533 -60.25 102.33 19.06
N ALA A 534 -60.46 102.31 20.38
CA ALA A 534 -59.57 101.60 21.31
C ALA A 534 -59.64 100.07 21.12
N SER A 535 -60.83 99.51 20.91
CA SER A 535 -61.04 98.08 20.63
C SER A 535 -60.37 97.64 19.32
N SER A 536 -60.52 98.42 18.24
CA SER A 536 -59.88 98.17 16.96
C SER A 536 -58.34 98.17 17.07
N ASN A 537 -57.78 99.16 17.78
CA ASN A 537 -56.33 99.24 18.02
C ASN A 537 -55.80 98.06 18.86
N TYR A 538 -56.59 97.53 19.80
CA TYR A 538 -56.22 96.34 20.57
C TYR A 538 -56.18 95.10 19.67
N LEU A 539 -57.18 94.91 18.81
CA LEU A 539 -57.24 93.78 17.88
C LEU A 539 -56.06 93.77 16.90
N ILE A 540 -55.73 94.93 16.32
CA ILE A 540 -54.59 95.07 15.41
C ILE A 540 -53.28 94.70 16.10
N LYS A 541 -53.04 95.19 17.33
CA LYS A 541 -51.84 94.82 18.11
C LYS A 541 -51.82 93.34 18.46
N HIS A 542 -52.97 92.74 18.77
CA HIS A 542 -53.03 91.32 19.10
C HIS A 542 -52.68 90.44 17.89
N LEU A 543 -53.24 90.75 16.71
CA LEU A 543 -52.94 90.03 15.47
C LEU A 543 -51.48 90.19 15.04
N GLN A 544 -50.88 91.39 15.20
CA GLN A 544 -49.46 91.60 14.94
C GLN A 544 -48.56 90.76 15.86
N SER A 545 -48.92 90.66 17.15
CA SER A 545 -48.19 89.83 18.11
C SER A 545 -48.30 88.33 17.78
N GLN A 546 -49.48 87.86 17.37
CA GLN A 546 -49.67 86.47 16.94
C GLN A 546 -48.88 86.14 15.66
N LEU A 547 -48.82 87.07 14.70
CA LEU A 547 -48.03 86.90 13.48
C LEU A 547 -46.54 86.79 13.80
N GLN A 548 -46.01 87.66 14.67
CA GLN A 548 -44.62 87.61 15.11
C GLN A 548 -44.29 86.32 15.89
N ALA A 549 -45.20 85.85 16.74
CA ALA A 549 -45.04 84.57 17.44
C ALA A 549 -44.99 83.39 16.46
N SER A 550 -45.89 83.35 15.46
CA SER A 550 -45.90 82.30 14.44
C SER A 550 -44.64 82.32 13.56
N GLN A 551 -44.10 83.50 13.25
CA GLN A 551 -42.81 83.62 12.55
C GLN A 551 -41.63 83.15 13.40
N ALA A 552 -41.60 83.47 14.69
CA ALA A 552 -40.57 82.98 15.59
C ALA A 552 -40.62 81.45 15.75
N GLU A 553 -41.81 80.85 15.79
CA GLU A 553 -41.99 79.39 15.80
C GLU A 553 -41.50 78.73 14.51
N LYS A 554 -41.76 79.34 13.35
CA LYS A 554 -41.24 78.88 12.05
C LYS A 554 -39.71 78.89 12.04
N ASP A 555 -39.09 79.99 12.47
CA ASP A 555 -37.64 80.11 12.50
C ASP A 555 -37.00 79.14 13.51
N ALA A 556 -37.64 78.93 14.67
CA ALA A 556 -37.22 77.93 15.64
C ALA A 556 -37.31 76.49 15.10
N CYS A 557 -38.34 76.17 14.31
CA CYS A 557 -38.50 74.88 13.65
C CYS A 557 -37.42 74.65 12.57
N ILE A 558 -37.10 75.67 11.78
CA ILE A 558 -36.02 75.63 10.79
C ILE A 558 -34.66 75.43 11.49
N GLN A 559 -34.41 76.11 12.61
CA GLN A 559 -33.18 75.90 13.38
C GLN A 559 -33.13 74.52 14.05
N ALA A 560 -34.24 74.03 14.59
CA ALA A 560 -34.32 72.70 15.22
C ALA A 560 -34.10 71.55 14.23
N THR A 561 -34.48 71.73 12.96
CA THR A 561 -34.24 70.75 11.89
C THR A 561 -32.82 70.84 11.32
N GLN A 562 -32.16 72.00 11.35
CA GLN A 562 -30.76 72.16 10.91
C GLN A 562 -29.72 71.72 11.95
N LYS A 563 -30.02 71.81 13.25
CA LYS A 563 -29.09 71.48 14.34
C LYS A 563 -28.63 70.00 14.38
N PRO A 564 -29.49 68.97 14.21
CA PRO A 564 -29.04 67.58 14.21
C PRO A 564 -28.21 67.17 12.98
N LEU A 565 -28.27 67.94 11.88
CA LEU A 565 -27.43 67.76 10.70
C LEU A 565 -25.99 68.27 10.92
N GLN A 566 -25.75 69.15 11.90
CA GLN A 566 -24.42 69.64 12.25
C GLN A 566 -23.79 68.88 13.43
N ASP A 567 -24.58 68.48 14.43
CA ASP A 567 -24.07 67.83 15.65
C ASP A 567 -23.75 66.34 15.48
N THR A 568 -24.21 65.67 14.41
CA THR A 568 -23.90 64.24 14.19
C THR A 568 -22.49 64.00 13.64
N GLY A 569 -21.75 65.02 13.20
CA GLY A 569 -20.32 64.91 12.79
C GLY A 569 -20.02 63.94 11.64
N TRP A 570 -21.01 63.16 11.20
CA TRP A 570 -20.97 62.25 10.07
C TRP A 570 -21.34 63.04 8.83
N THR A 571 -20.36 63.75 8.29
CA THR A 571 -20.49 64.25 6.92
C THR A 571 -20.75 63.05 6.00
N VAL A 572 -21.68 63.19 5.06
CA VAL A 572 -21.93 62.19 4.00
C VAL A 572 -20.63 61.79 3.28
N GLN A 573 -19.60 62.66 3.29
CA GLN A 573 -18.24 62.39 2.85
C GLN A 573 -17.47 61.35 3.70
N GLN A 574 -17.64 61.30 5.02
CA GLN A 574 -17.01 60.28 5.86
C GLN A 574 -17.66 58.90 5.71
N ALA A 575 -18.99 58.85 5.56
CA ALA A 575 -19.70 57.60 5.29
C ALA A 575 -19.30 57.00 3.93
N THR A 576 -19.23 57.84 2.88
CA THR A 576 -18.74 57.41 1.55
C THR A 576 -17.26 57.03 1.56
N ALA A 577 -16.40 57.73 2.32
CA ALA A 577 -14.99 57.38 2.47
C ALA A 577 -14.75 56.06 3.25
N SER A 578 -15.61 55.72 4.21
CA SER A 578 -15.55 54.42 4.91
C SER A 578 -16.04 53.28 4.03
N VAL A 579 -17.14 53.48 3.29
CA VAL A 579 -17.62 52.47 2.32
C VAL A 579 -16.58 52.23 1.21
N ALA A 580 -15.94 53.29 0.69
CA ALA A 580 -14.87 53.17 -0.29
C ALA A 580 -13.63 52.41 0.24
N ARG A 581 -13.27 52.60 1.52
CA ARG A 581 -12.18 51.85 2.17
C ARG A 581 -12.51 50.38 2.34
N VAL A 582 -13.73 50.04 2.74
CA VAL A 582 -14.18 48.64 2.89
C VAL A 582 -14.21 47.95 1.53
N LEU A 583 -14.73 48.60 0.49
CA LEU A 583 -14.74 48.06 -0.88
C LEU A 583 -13.31 47.83 -1.42
N LYS A 584 -12.37 48.73 -1.11
CA LYS A 584 -10.97 48.57 -1.50
C LYS A 584 -10.31 47.36 -0.83
N VAL A 585 -10.48 47.20 0.49
CA VAL A 585 -9.95 46.05 1.24
C VAL A 585 -10.54 44.73 0.75
N MET A 586 -11.85 44.70 0.44
CA MET A 586 -12.48 43.52 -0.14
C MET A 586 -11.88 43.17 -1.52
N SER A 587 -11.67 44.16 -2.40
CA SER A 587 -11.07 43.94 -3.71
C SER A 587 -9.61 43.46 -3.65
N GLU A 588 -8.83 43.93 -2.68
CA GLU A 588 -7.44 43.51 -2.47
C GLU A 588 -7.36 42.10 -1.86
N SER A 589 -8.41 41.66 -1.15
CA SER A 589 -8.51 40.29 -0.62
C SER A 589 -8.99 39.27 -1.66
N GLU A 590 -9.81 39.67 -2.64
CA GLU A 590 -10.22 38.80 -3.76
C GLU A 590 -9.12 38.63 -4.81
N ALA A 591 -8.08 39.48 -4.81
CA ALA A 591 -6.94 39.42 -5.74
C ALA A 591 -5.72 38.65 -5.21
N ARG A 592 -5.72 38.23 -3.93
CA ARG A 592 -4.69 37.39 -3.31
C ARG A 592 -5.21 35.97 -3.13
#